data_AF-A0A4Q4BNY5-F1
#
_entry.id   AF-A0A4Q4BNY5-F1
#
_cell.length_a   1.000
_cell.length_b   1.000
_cell.length_c   1.000
_cell.angle_alpha   90.00
_cell.angle_beta   90.00
_cell.angle_gamma   90.00
#
_symmetry.space_group_name_H-M   'P 1'
#
loop_
_entity.id
_entity.type
_entity.pdbx_description
1 polymer ?
#
loop_
_entity_poly.entity_id
_entity_poly.type
_entity_poly.pdbx_seq_one_letter_code
_entity_poly.pdbx_strand_id
1 'polypeptide(L)'
;LAEFTMHEVRLDAGAVLEKNCVYVIPLAERLALPNGVTAVANAKSSSGRLDLLTRTITDGGTEFDRIPEGYTGPLYAEVCPRSFSVLVREGQRLNQIRFRQGQAVLSDDELTQLHASDPLVSGQAVISEGLGFSVDLKPAKGTLVGYRAKPHTGVVDLERIGHYPARDFWEDLHSDKGQIILDPGAFYILVSREAVTIPPDYAAEMAPYLAMVGEFRVHYAGFFDPGFGHAAAGGTGSRGVLEVRCHEAPFVLEHGQVVGRLVYERMSERPETLYGAGIASNYQGQGLKLAKQFRTT
;
A
#
# COMPACT_ATOMS: atom_id res chain seq x y z
N LEU A 1 17.61 7.58 -20.55
CA LEU A 1 18.43 7.55 -19.31
C LEU A 1 19.63 8.48 -19.39
N ALA A 2 20.60 8.24 -20.29
CA ALA A 2 21.84 9.03 -20.36
C ALA A 2 21.65 10.56 -20.44
N GLU A 3 20.56 11.04 -21.06
CA GLU A 3 20.23 12.47 -21.16
C GLU A 3 19.80 13.13 -19.83
N PHE A 4 19.29 12.34 -18.87
CA PHE A 4 18.78 12.82 -17.58
C PHE A 4 19.59 12.33 -16.37
N THR A 5 20.61 11.49 -16.59
CA THR A 5 21.46 10.97 -15.52
C THR A 5 22.37 12.08 -14.99
N MET A 6 22.07 12.58 -13.78
CA MET A 6 22.93 13.54 -13.09
C MET A 6 24.09 12.86 -12.34
N HIS A 7 23.83 11.71 -11.73
CA HIS A 7 24.80 10.95 -10.96
C HIS A 7 24.43 9.47 -10.94
N GLU A 8 25.42 8.58 -11.02
CA GLU A 8 25.22 7.14 -10.91
C GLU A 8 25.59 6.66 -9.51
N VAL A 9 24.70 5.88 -8.91
CA VAL A 9 24.88 5.30 -7.58
C VAL A 9 24.87 3.78 -7.69
N ARG A 10 25.91 3.13 -7.17
CA ARG A 10 26.04 1.67 -7.14
C ARG A 10 25.26 1.11 -5.94
N LEU A 11 24.48 0.05 -6.16
CA LEU A 11 23.66 -0.59 -5.12
C LEU A 11 24.24 -1.91 -4.58
N ASP A 12 25.40 -2.33 -5.07
CA ASP A 12 26.05 -3.61 -4.75
C ASP A 12 26.47 -3.71 -3.27
N ALA A 13 27.20 -2.71 -2.76
CA ALA A 13 27.53 -2.60 -1.33
C ALA A 13 26.39 -1.94 -0.50
N GLY A 14 25.37 -1.45 -1.19
CA GLY A 14 24.27 -0.66 -0.66
C GLY A 14 24.52 0.84 -0.72
N ALA A 15 23.43 1.58 -0.92
CA ALA A 15 23.44 3.03 -1.03
C ALA A 15 22.30 3.67 -0.24
N VAL A 16 22.56 4.85 0.28
CA VAL A 16 21.53 5.67 0.92
C VAL A 16 20.78 6.42 -0.17
N LEU A 17 19.47 6.16 -0.25
CA LEU A 17 18.52 7.01 -0.94
C LEU A 17 18.06 8.07 0.04
N GLU A 18 18.43 9.31 -0.21
CA GLU A 18 18.16 10.43 0.68
C GLU A 18 16.70 10.88 0.58
N LYS A 19 16.17 11.31 1.72
CA LYS A 19 14.84 11.91 1.83
C LYS A 19 14.70 13.06 0.84
N ASN A 20 13.59 13.05 0.09
CA ASN A 20 13.22 14.01 -0.96
C ASN A 20 14.12 14.02 -2.20
N CYS A 21 15.03 13.07 -2.36
CA CYS A 21 15.74 12.84 -3.62
C CYS A 21 14.99 11.83 -4.50
N VAL A 22 15.18 11.93 -5.81
CA VAL A 22 14.56 11.06 -6.81
C VAL A 22 15.64 10.18 -7.44
N TYR A 23 15.40 8.87 -7.48
CA TYR A 23 16.29 7.88 -8.05
C TYR A 23 15.55 7.07 -9.10
N VAL A 24 16.15 6.86 -10.27
CA VAL A 24 15.61 5.96 -11.30
C VAL A 24 16.50 4.73 -11.33
N ILE A 25 15.93 3.57 -10.98
CA ILE A 25 16.64 2.32 -10.79
C ILE A 25 16.16 1.32 -11.85
N PRO A 26 17.04 0.84 -12.75
CA PRO A 26 16.71 -0.28 -13.62
C PRO A 26 16.34 -1.52 -12.80
N LEU A 27 15.22 -2.14 -13.13
CA LEU A 27 14.79 -3.39 -12.49
C LEU A 27 15.45 -4.58 -13.19
N ALA A 28 15.62 -5.67 -12.44
CA ALA A 28 16.15 -6.92 -12.98
C ALA A 28 15.15 -7.56 -13.96
N GLU A 29 13.86 -7.42 -13.68
CA GLU A 29 12.79 -7.96 -14.50
C GLU A 29 12.59 -7.16 -15.80
N ARG A 30 12.28 -7.90 -16.87
CA ARG A 30 11.89 -7.36 -18.18
C ARG A 30 10.61 -8.04 -18.64
N LEU A 31 9.87 -7.38 -19.51
CA LEU A 31 8.60 -7.89 -20.02
C LEU A 31 8.64 -8.12 -21.53
N ALA A 32 7.82 -9.08 -21.95
CA ALA A 32 7.40 -9.33 -23.33
C ALA A 32 5.94 -9.77 -23.27
N LEU A 33 5.04 -8.79 -23.12
CA LEU A 33 3.62 -9.05 -22.93
C LEU A 33 2.95 -9.43 -24.26
N PRO A 34 2.06 -10.43 -24.28
CA PRO A 34 1.22 -10.68 -25.44
C PRO A 34 0.15 -9.60 -25.60
N ASN A 35 -0.47 -9.55 -26.78
CA ASN A 35 -1.70 -8.79 -26.98
C ASN A 35 -2.81 -9.35 -26.07
N GLY A 36 -3.65 -8.47 -25.55
CA GLY A 36 -4.73 -8.72 -24.61
C GLY A 36 -4.33 -8.73 -23.14
N VAL A 37 -3.03 -8.69 -22.81
CA VAL A 37 -2.54 -8.69 -21.42
C VAL A 37 -1.92 -7.34 -21.09
N THR A 38 -2.49 -6.66 -20.11
CA THR A 38 -1.92 -5.44 -19.53
C THR A 38 -1.35 -5.72 -18.14
N ALA A 39 -0.61 -4.78 -17.57
CA ALA A 39 -0.20 -4.87 -16.18
C ALA A 39 -0.28 -3.53 -15.45
N VAL A 40 -0.50 -3.62 -14.14
CA VAL A 40 -0.44 -2.47 -13.23
C VAL A 40 0.58 -2.78 -12.13
N ALA A 41 1.38 -1.79 -11.77
CA ALA A 41 2.36 -1.88 -10.70
C ALA A 41 1.98 -0.96 -9.53
N ASN A 42 2.46 -1.28 -8.33
CA ASN A 42 2.40 -0.37 -7.20
C ASN A 42 3.52 -0.67 -6.19
N ALA A 43 3.63 0.22 -5.21
CA ALA A 43 4.49 0.03 -4.05
C ALA A 43 4.01 -1.19 -3.24
N LYS A 44 4.95 -1.97 -2.71
CA LYS A 44 4.62 -2.95 -1.68
C LYS A 44 4.19 -2.24 -0.40
N SER A 45 3.28 -2.84 0.35
CA SER A 45 2.82 -2.29 1.64
C SER A 45 3.97 -2.07 2.66
N SER A 46 5.08 -2.82 2.55
CA SER A 46 6.29 -2.55 3.35
C SER A 46 7.01 -1.25 2.97
N SER A 47 7.00 -0.90 1.68
CA SER A 47 7.56 0.34 1.14
C SER A 47 6.68 1.53 1.51
N GLY A 48 5.35 1.35 1.41
CA GLY A 48 4.36 2.36 1.81
C GLY A 48 4.50 2.75 3.29
N ARG A 49 4.68 1.79 4.20
CA ARG A 49 4.91 2.07 5.64
C ARG A 49 6.22 2.79 5.95
N LEU A 50 7.15 2.88 5.01
CA LEU A 50 8.36 3.70 5.11
C LEU A 50 8.23 5.02 4.34
N ASP A 51 7.06 5.28 3.78
CA ASP A 51 6.75 6.45 2.99
C ASP A 51 7.72 6.59 1.80
N LEU A 52 7.96 5.46 1.15
CA LEU A 52 8.73 5.38 -0.08
C LEU A 52 7.77 5.52 -1.26
N LEU A 53 7.80 6.68 -1.91
CA LEU A 53 7.15 6.82 -3.21
C LEU A 53 7.89 5.97 -4.23
N THR A 54 7.14 5.15 -4.94
CA THR A 54 7.67 4.36 -6.03
C THR A 54 6.75 4.45 -7.24
N ARG A 55 7.34 4.52 -8.44
CA ARG A 55 6.63 4.48 -9.72
C ARG A 55 7.35 3.56 -10.68
N THR A 56 6.62 2.70 -11.36
CA THR A 56 7.17 1.87 -12.43
C THR A 56 7.12 2.63 -13.75
N ILE A 57 8.23 2.61 -14.48
CA ILE A 57 8.42 3.28 -15.76
C ILE A 57 8.73 2.23 -16.82
N THR A 58 8.17 2.44 -18.00
CA THR A 58 8.37 1.64 -19.21
C THR A 58 8.87 2.53 -20.34
N ASP A 59 9.61 1.94 -21.28
CA ASP A 59 10.02 2.67 -22.48
C ASP A 59 8.79 3.00 -23.34
N GLY A 60 8.64 4.27 -23.72
CA GLY A 60 7.47 4.74 -24.48
C GLY A 60 6.14 4.74 -23.70
N GLY A 61 6.18 4.47 -22.39
CA GLY A 61 5.00 4.57 -21.53
C GLY A 61 4.52 6.01 -21.37
N THR A 62 3.20 6.20 -21.35
CA THR A 62 2.56 7.52 -21.18
C THR A 62 2.04 7.76 -19.77
N GLU A 63 2.01 6.73 -18.93
CA GLU A 63 1.53 6.78 -17.55
C GLU A 63 2.45 5.91 -16.67
N PHE A 64 2.79 6.40 -15.48
CA PHE A 64 3.48 5.58 -14.50
C PHE A 64 2.61 4.40 -14.07
N ASP A 65 3.25 3.31 -13.66
CA ASP A 65 2.60 2.14 -13.07
C ASP A 65 1.64 1.37 -14.00
N ARG A 66 1.39 1.84 -15.23
CA ARG A 66 0.60 1.12 -16.23
C ARG A 66 1.48 0.62 -17.36
N ILE A 67 1.34 -0.66 -17.66
CA ILE A 67 2.07 -1.33 -18.73
C ILE A 67 1.03 -1.78 -19.77
N PRO A 68 1.10 -1.25 -21.01
CA PRO A 68 0.16 -1.59 -22.05
C PRO A 68 0.38 -3.03 -22.56
N GLU A 69 -0.63 -3.58 -23.21
CA GLU A 69 -0.51 -4.84 -23.94
C GLU A 69 0.57 -4.76 -25.03
N GLY A 70 1.18 -5.91 -25.36
CA GLY A 70 2.25 -5.95 -26.35
C GLY A 70 3.60 -5.35 -25.89
N TYR A 71 3.68 -4.76 -24.69
CA TYR A 71 4.92 -4.15 -24.21
C TYR A 71 6.07 -5.15 -24.15
N THR A 72 7.17 -4.82 -24.82
CA THR A 72 8.40 -5.61 -24.81
C THR A 72 9.58 -4.70 -24.48
N GLY A 73 10.14 -4.84 -23.29
CA GLY A 73 11.17 -3.91 -22.84
C GLY A 73 11.65 -4.10 -21.40
N PRO A 74 12.64 -3.31 -21.00
CA PRO A 74 13.08 -3.22 -19.60
C PRO A 74 12.00 -2.59 -18.71
N LEU A 75 12.17 -2.70 -17.40
CA LEU A 75 11.40 -1.92 -16.43
C LEU A 75 12.35 -1.05 -15.60
N TYR A 76 11.84 0.10 -15.16
CA TYR A 76 12.55 0.96 -14.21
C TYR A 76 11.63 1.30 -13.05
N ALA A 77 12.21 1.55 -11.87
CA ALA A 77 11.51 2.11 -10.74
C ALA A 77 12.05 3.49 -10.43
N GLU A 78 11.19 4.51 -10.49
CA GLU A 78 11.43 5.75 -9.75
C GLU A 78 11.21 5.46 -8.27
N VAL A 79 12.14 5.88 -7.41
CA VAL A 79 12.06 5.76 -5.96
C VAL A 79 12.37 7.13 -5.35
N CYS A 80 11.46 7.62 -4.52
CA CYS A 80 11.61 8.86 -3.77
C CYS A 80 11.23 8.63 -2.29
N PRO A 81 12.21 8.54 -1.37
CA PRO A 81 11.93 8.48 0.05
C PRO A 81 11.35 9.80 0.55
N ARG A 82 10.20 9.79 1.23
CA ARG A 82 9.49 11.01 1.64
C ARG A 82 9.58 11.32 3.13
N SER A 83 9.62 10.30 4.01
CA SER A 83 9.78 10.50 5.46
C SER A 83 11.17 10.18 5.98
N PHE A 84 11.76 9.07 5.52
CA PHE A 84 13.04 8.55 6.00
C PHE A 84 14.01 8.37 4.83
N SER A 85 15.29 8.74 5.01
CA SER A 85 16.34 8.25 4.12
C SER A 85 16.48 6.74 4.34
N VAL A 86 16.68 5.98 3.26
CA VAL A 86 16.72 4.51 3.32
C VAL A 86 18.00 3.97 2.71
N LEU A 87 18.57 2.93 3.30
CA LEU A 87 19.68 2.20 2.71
C LEU A 87 19.13 1.01 1.93
N VAL A 88 19.36 1.04 0.62
CA VAL A 88 18.91 0.01 -0.32
C VAL A 88 20.09 -0.76 -0.93
N ARG A 89 19.83 -2.02 -1.30
CA ARG A 89 20.78 -2.92 -1.97
C ARG A 89 20.12 -3.54 -3.20
N GLU A 90 20.92 -4.00 -4.15
CA GLU A 90 20.44 -4.78 -5.29
C GLU A 90 19.62 -6.00 -4.82
N GLY A 91 18.56 -6.35 -5.57
CA GLY A 91 17.65 -7.45 -5.23
C GLY A 91 16.57 -7.12 -4.22
N GLN A 92 16.57 -5.93 -3.61
CA GLN A 92 15.48 -5.48 -2.77
C GLN A 92 14.20 -5.24 -3.57
N ARG A 93 13.07 -5.69 -3.00
CA ARG A 93 11.76 -5.67 -3.64
C ARG A 93 10.95 -4.51 -3.05
N LEU A 94 10.83 -3.42 -3.79
CA LEU A 94 10.07 -2.22 -3.38
C LEU A 94 8.71 -2.12 -4.08
N ASN A 95 8.64 -2.62 -5.31
CA ASN A 95 7.45 -2.64 -6.17
C ASN A 95 6.95 -4.06 -6.37
N GLN A 96 5.73 -4.14 -6.89
CA GLN A 96 5.06 -5.36 -7.31
C GLN A 96 4.18 -5.05 -8.52
N ILE A 97 3.92 -6.07 -9.33
CA ILE A 97 3.19 -5.96 -10.60
C ILE A 97 2.09 -7.02 -10.65
N ARG A 98 0.91 -6.64 -11.14
CA ARG A 98 -0.25 -7.51 -11.38
C ARG A 98 -0.58 -7.49 -12.87
N PHE A 99 -0.64 -8.66 -13.47
CA PHE A 99 -1.04 -8.84 -14.87
C PHE A 99 -2.56 -9.04 -14.96
N ARG A 100 -3.18 -8.51 -16.02
CA ARG A 100 -4.63 -8.53 -16.25
C ARG A 100 -4.93 -8.87 -17.69
N GLN A 101 -6.01 -9.59 -17.91
CA GLN A 101 -6.56 -9.85 -19.24
C GLN A 101 -8.05 -9.50 -19.25
N GLY A 102 -8.46 -8.68 -20.22
CA GLY A 102 -9.86 -8.24 -20.36
C GLY A 102 -10.38 -7.42 -19.18
N GLN A 103 -11.71 -7.42 -19.00
CA GLN A 103 -12.38 -6.71 -17.91
C GLN A 103 -12.53 -7.63 -16.69
N ALA A 104 -11.68 -7.41 -15.68
CA ALA A 104 -11.67 -8.20 -14.45
C ALA A 104 -12.41 -7.53 -13.27
N VAL A 105 -12.59 -6.20 -13.32
CA VAL A 105 -13.18 -5.41 -12.24
C VAL A 105 -14.66 -5.75 -12.05
N LEU A 106 -15.08 -5.93 -10.80
CA LEU A 106 -16.47 -6.16 -10.43
C LEU A 106 -17.26 -4.85 -10.49
N SER A 107 -18.49 -4.90 -10.99
CA SER A 107 -19.46 -3.81 -10.81
C SER A 107 -19.98 -3.78 -9.36
N ASP A 108 -20.63 -2.68 -8.97
CA ASP A 108 -21.24 -2.56 -7.64
C ASP A 108 -22.33 -3.62 -7.39
N ASP A 109 -23.10 -3.99 -8.43
CA ASP A 109 -24.10 -5.05 -8.35
C ASP A 109 -23.43 -6.42 -8.10
N GLU A 110 -22.36 -6.71 -8.83
CA GLU A 110 -21.59 -7.95 -8.65
C GLU A 110 -20.94 -8.00 -7.28
N LEU A 111 -20.42 -6.86 -6.79
CA LEU A 111 -19.80 -6.75 -5.48
C LEU A 111 -20.83 -6.93 -4.35
N THR A 112 -22.04 -6.39 -4.54
CA THR A 112 -23.17 -6.58 -3.61
C THR A 112 -23.59 -8.04 -3.54
N GLN A 113 -23.69 -8.72 -4.69
CA GLN A 113 -23.98 -10.15 -4.76
C GLN A 113 -22.89 -10.98 -4.10
N LEU A 114 -21.62 -10.66 -4.37
CA LEU A 114 -20.48 -11.32 -3.74
C LEU A 114 -20.55 -11.17 -2.22
N HIS A 115 -20.74 -9.95 -1.70
CA HIS A 115 -20.84 -9.69 -0.27
C HIS A 115 -21.99 -10.44 0.41
N ALA A 116 -23.13 -10.62 -0.28
CA ALA A 116 -24.25 -11.40 0.25
C ALA A 116 -23.92 -12.90 0.38
N SER A 117 -23.08 -13.43 -0.51
CA SER A 117 -22.66 -14.85 -0.51
C SER A 117 -21.43 -15.12 0.37
N ASP A 118 -20.49 -14.18 0.40
CA ASP A 118 -19.22 -14.25 1.10
C ASP A 118 -18.90 -12.85 1.67
N PRO A 119 -19.21 -12.60 2.96
CA PRO A 119 -19.11 -11.28 3.55
C PRO A 119 -17.70 -10.67 3.46
N LEU A 120 -17.58 -9.67 2.58
CA LEU A 120 -16.35 -8.91 2.30
C LEU A 120 -15.87 -7.98 3.41
N VAL A 121 -16.75 -7.63 4.34
CA VAL A 121 -16.47 -6.63 5.37
C VAL A 121 -17.24 -6.88 6.66
N SER A 122 -16.65 -6.52 7.79
CA SER A 122 -17.34 -6.48 9.07
C SER A 122 -18.32 -5.29 9.13
N GLY A 123 -19.57 -5.55 9.50
CA GLY A 123 -20.59 -4.51 9.65
C GLY A 123 -21.30 -4.20 8.33
N GLN A 124 -21.81 -2.98 8.20
CA GLN A 124 -22.55 -2.56 7.01
C GLN A 124 -21.59 -2.22 5.86
N ALA A 125 -21.73 -2.91 4.73
CA ALA A 125 -21.00 -2.58 3.51
C ALA A 125 -21.48 -1.25 2.91
N VAL A 126 -20.53 -0.39 2.54
CA VAL A 126 -20.77 0.80 1.72
C VAL A 126 -20.17 0.52 0.35
N ILE A 127 -21.02 0.26 -0.64
CA ILE A 127 -20.59 -0.07 -2.00
C ILE A 127 -20.98 1.08 -2.93
N SER A 128 -19.98 1.71 -3.53
CA SER A 128 -20.13 2.82 -4.47
C SER A 128 -18.81 2.96 -5.24
N GLU A 129 -18.81 2.47 -6.48
CA GLU A 129 -17.62 2.30 -7.32
C GLU A 129 -16.51 1.48 -6.63
N GLY A 130 -16.91 0.43 -5.90
CA GLY A 130 -16.04 -0.37 -5.02
C GLY A 130 -16.48 -0.35 -3.54
N LEU A 131 -15.81 -1.16 -2.71
CA LEU A 131 -16.11 -1.30 -1.28
C LEU A 131 -15.42 -0.19 -0.47
N GLY A 132 -16.20 0.74 0.07
CA GLY A 132 -15.70 1.81 0.94
C GLY A 132 -15.12 1.28 2.25
N PHE A 133 -14.05 1.92 2.71
CA PHE A 133 -13.51 1.72 4.05
C PHE A 133 -13.18 3.07 4.71
N SER A 134 -13.26 3.08 6.03
CA SER A 134 -13.15 4.26 6.86
C SER A 134 -12.06 4.12 7.91
N VAL A 135 -11.63 5.22 8.49
CA VAL A 135 -10.56 5.23 9.51
C VAL A 135 -11.10 4.88 10.90
N ASP A 136 -10.33 4.10 11.67
CA ASP A 136 -10.58 3.91 13.09
C ASP A 136 -9.75 4.85 13.96
N LEU A 137 -10.41 5.81 14.59
CA LEU A 137 -9.82 6.65 15.65
C LEU A 137 -10.37 6.35 17.05
N LYS A 138 -11.12 5.25 17.24
CA LYS A 138 -11.70 4.83 18.53
C LYS A 138 -11.36 3.35 18.78
N PRO A 139 -10.09 3.04 19.06
CA PRO A 139 -9.65 1.65 19.27
C PRO A 139 -10.39 1.03 20.45
N ALA A 140 -10.63 -0.28 20.38
CA ALA A 140 -11.33 -1.01 21.44
C ALA A 140 -10.57 -1.01 22.78
N LYS A 141 -9.26 -0.76 22.77
CA LYS A 141 -8.40 -0.70 23.95
C LYS A 141 -7.42 0.47 23.85
N GLY A 142 -7.25 1.19 24.95
CA GLY A 142 -6.33 2.32 25.03
C GLY A 142 -6.77 3.48 24.14
N THR A 143 -5.82 4.34 23.79
CA THR A 143 -6.07 5.57 23.03
C THR A 143 -5.18 5.70 21.80
N LEU A 144 -4.28 4.74 21.56
CA LEU A 144 -3.37 4.73 20.41
C LEU A 144 -4.15 4.49 19.11
N VAL A 145 -4.17 5.49 18.25
CA VAL A 145 -4.90 5.47 16.97
C VAL A 145 -3.98 5.36 15.75
N GLY A 146 -2.69 5.60 15.93
CA GLY A 146 -1.76 5.63 14.80
C GLY A 146 -0.35 6.03 15.17
N TYR A 147 0.45 6.24 14.13
CA TYR A 147 1.81 6.77 14.24
C TYR A 147 2.02 7.91 13.26
N ARG A 148 2.72 8.96 13.68
CA ARG A 148 3.22 10.03 12.80
C ARG A 148 4.72 9.86 12.59
N ALA A 149 5.19 9.90 11.35
CA ALA A 149 6.62 9.85 11.07
C ALA A 149 7.31 11.10 11.62
N LYS A 150 8.44 10.92 12.31
CA LYS A 150 9.27 12.03 12.76
C LYS A 150 9.95 12.72 11.58
N PRO A 151 10.11 14.06 11.61
CA PRO A 151 10.70 14.81 10.50
C PRO A 151 12.19 14.53 10.30
N HIS A 152 12.92 14.22 11.39
CA HIS A 152 14.36 14.03 11.40
C HIS A 152 14.72 12.75 12.15
N THR A 153 15.30 11.78 11.45
CA THR A 153 15.66 10.45 11.97
C THR A 153 16.99 9.98 11.40
N GLY A 154 17.51 8.86 11.89
CA GLY A 154 18.57 8.13 11.20
C GLY A 154 18.09 7.47 9.89
N VAL A 155 19.01 6.82 9.19
CA VAL A 155 18.73 6.02 7.98
C VAL A 155 18.13 4.66 8.35
N VAL A 156 17.11 4.23 7.60
CA VAL A 156 16.52 2.89 7.72
C VAL A 156 17.14 1.94 6.69
N ASP A 157 17.93 0.97 7.15
CA ASP A 157 18.43 -0.12 6.30
C ASP A 157 17.31 -1.14 6.08
N LEU A 158 16.93 -1.32 4.81
CA LEU A 158 15.78 -2.13 4.45
C LEU A 158 15.94 -3.63 4.76
N GLU A 159 17.18 -4.12 4.91
CA GLU A 159 17.47 -5.51 5.30
C GLU A 159 17.39 -5.75 6.80
N ARG A 160 17.47 -4.69 7.62
CA ARG A 160 17.47 -4.82 9.08
C ARG A 160 16.06 -4.92 9.63
N ILE A 161 15.52 -6.14 9.63
CA ILE A 161 14.20 -6.48 10.17
C ILE A 161 14.24 -6.44 11.71
N GLY A 162 13.22 -5.85 12.35
CA GLY A 162 13.09 -5.78 13.81
C GLY A 162 14.27 -5.12 14.51
N HIS A 163 14.98 -4.21 13.84
CA HIS A 163 16.22 -3.66 14.34
C HIS A 163 16.03 -2.33 15.07
N TYR A 164 15.20 -1.45 14.54
CA TYR A 164 15.10 -0.06 15.00
C TYR A 164 14.02 0.09 16.07
N PRO A 165 14.28 0.79 17.19
CA PRO A 165 13.22 1.18 18.11
C PRO A 165 12.23 2.11 17.41
N ALA A 166 10.94 1.75 17.39
CA ALA A 166 9.90 2.53 16.70
C ALA A 166 9.88 4.00 17.15
N ARG A 167 10.01 4.26 18.46
CA ARG A 167 10.03 5.60 19.06
C ARG A 167 11.12 6.54 18.54
N ASP A 168 12.17 6.02 17.89
CA ASP A 168 13.24 6.85 17.33
C ASP A 168 12.83 7.43 15.96
N PHE A 169 11.81 6.84 15.31
CA PHE A 169 11.35 7.19 13.96
C PHE A 169 9.88 7.63 13.90
N TRP A 170 9.09 7.25 14.90
CA TRP A 170 7.66 7.46 14.95
C TRP A 170 7.26 8.14 16.26
N GLU A 171 6.20 8.93 16.18
CA GLU A 171 5.47 9.48 17.31
C GLU A 171 4.12 8.77 17.42
N ASP A 172 3.80 8.32 18.62
CA ASP A 172 2.52 7.70 18.92
C ASP A 172 1.41 8.74 18.86
N LEU A 173 0.33 8.43 18.15
CA LEU A 173 -0.84 9.28 18.06
C LEU A 173 -1.93 8.72 18.96
N HIS A 174 -2.41 9.56 19.88
CA HIS A 174 -3.47 9.20 20.80
C HIS A 174 -4.72 10.06 20.58
N SER A 175 -5.90 9.45 20.70
CA SER A 175 -7.19 10.17 20.66
C SER A 175 -8.18 9.60 21.65
N ASP A 176 -8.78 10.47 22.46
CA ASP A 176 -9.90 10.13 23.36
C ASP A 176 -11.27 10.45 22.74
N LYS A 177 -11.28 11.32 21.71
CA LYS A 177 -12.51 11.84 21.09
C LYS A 177 -12.81 11.20 19.74
N GLY A 178 -11.89 10.41 19.21
CA GLY A 178 -12.02 9.85 17.87
C GLY A 178 -11.72 10.85 16.76
N GLN A 179 -10.81 11.79 17.01
CA GLN A 179 -10.41 12.83 16.08
C GLN A 179 -8.89 13.06 16.18
N ILE A 180 -8.25 13.34 15.04
CA ILE A 180 -6.86 13.79 14.95
C ILE A 180 -6.75 14.90 13.90
N ILE A 181 -5.72 15.74 14.01
CA ILE A 181 -5.39 16.72 12.98
C ILE A 181 -4.27 16.15 12.11
N LEU A 182 -4.48 16.12 10.80
CA LEU A 182 -3.47 15.77 9.82
C LEU A 182 -2.74 17.05 9.39
N ASP A 183 -1.47 17.14 9.73
CA ASP A 183 -0.59 18.24 9.38
C ASP A 183 -0.14 18.11 7.92
N PRO A 184 -0.12 19.21 7.13
CA PRO A 184 0.40 19.19 5.77
C PRO A 184 1.85 18.66 5.71
N GLY A 185 2.10 17.76 4.77
CA GLY A 185 3.43 17.17 4.56
C GLY A 185 3.85 16.11 5.57
N ALA A 186 3.11 15.92 6.67
CA ALA A 186 3.35 14.80 7.59
C ALA A 186 2.82 13.47 7.03
N PHE A 187 3.40 12.38 7.52
CA PHE A 187 3.04 11.01 7.14
C PHE A 187 2.48 10.25 8.33
N TYR A 188 1.35 9.58 8.11
CA TYR A 188 0.59 8.89 9.14
C TYR A 188 0.39 7.43 8.77
N ILE A 189 0.56 6.54 9.75
CA ILE A 189 0.08 5.16 9.68
C ILE A 189 -1.13 5.06 10.60
N LEU A 190 -2.29 4.81 10.00
CA LEU A 190 -3.57 4.60 10.67
C LEU A 190 -4.08 3.19 10.34
N VAL A 191 -5.28 2.85 10.80
CA VAL A 191 -5.91 1.57 10.54
C VAL A 191 -7.38 1.76 10.15
N SER A 192 -7.89 0.89 9.27
CA SER A 192 -9.30 0.91 8.89
C SER A 192 -10.18 0.51 10.06
N ARG A 193 -11.41 1.04 10.10
CA ARG A 193 -12.44 0.60 11.04
C ARG A 193 -12.90 -0.81 10.71
N GLU A 194 -13.16 -1.03 9.44
CA GLU A 194 -13.63 -2.27 8.88
C GLU A 194 -12.54 -3.34 8.86
N ALA A 195 -12.90 -4.58 9.24
CA ALA A 195 -12.12 -5.76 8.91
C ALA A 195 -12.61 -6.26 7.54
N VAL A 196 -11.68 -6.37 6.58
CA VAL A 196 -11.95 -6.75 5.20
C VAL A 196 -11.52 -8.20 4.96
N THR A 197 -12.22 -8.87 4.06
CA THR A 197 -11.86 -10.19 3.53
C THR A 197 -11.77 -10.13 2.00
N ILE A 198 -10.79 -10.83 1.43
CA ILE A 198 -10.65 -11.02 -0.01
C ILE A 198 -10.86 -12.51 -0.29
N PRO A 199 -11.97 -12.91 -0.92
CA PRO A 199 -12.22 -14.31 -1.21
C PRO A 199 -11.18 -14.92 -2.17
N PRO A 200 -10.99 -16.25 -2.17
CA PRO A 200 -9.91 -16.93 -2.90
C PRO A 200 -9.86 -16.71 -4.41
N ASP A 201 -11.00 -16.41 -5.04
CA ASP A 201 -11.12 -16.25 -6.50
C ASP A 201 -11.10 -14.76 -6.92
N TYR A 202 -10.77 -13.87 -5.98
CA TYR A 202 -10.74 -12.44 -6.20
C TYR A 202 -9.45 -11.83 -5.66
N ALA A 203 -9.06 -10.72 -6.25
CA ALA A 203 -8.08 -9.82 -5.69
C ALA A 203 -8.73 -8.45 -5.49
N ALA A 204 -8.07 -7.55 -4.76
CA ALA A 204 -8.50 -6.16 -4.72
C ALA A 204 -7.32 -5.19 -4.87
N GLU A 205 -7.66 -3.95 -5.19
CA GLU A 205 -6.75 -2.82 -5.26
C GLU A 205 -7.38 -1.64 -4.51
N MET A 206 -6.60 -0.97 -3.68
CA MET A 206 -7.04 0.23 -2.99
C MET A 206 -7.04 1.42 -3.94
N ALA A 207 -8.19 2.07 -4.10
CA ALA A 207 -8.34 3.30 -4.88
C ALA A 207 -8.65 4.49 -3.95
N PRO A 208 -8.09 5.68 -4.23
CA PRO A 208 -8.38 6.87 -3.45
C PRO A 208 -9.83 7.31 -3.63
N TYR A 209 -10.42 7.90 -2.58
CA TYR A 209 -11.75 8.48 -2.66
C TYR A 209 -11.69 9.84 -3.39
N LEU A 210 -12.21 9.88 -4.63
CA LEU A 210 -12.12 11.02 -5.55
C LEU A 210 -12.75 12.32 -5.02
N ALA A 211 -13.68 12.26 -4.06
CA ALA A 211 -14.40 13.46 -3.61
C ALA A 211 -13.58 14.37 -2.67
N MET A 212 -12.39 13.95 -2.22
CA MET A 212 -11.51 14.70 -1.31
C MET A 212 -10.20 15.16 -1.99
N VAL A 213 -10.22 15.35 -3.32
CA VAL A 213 -9.05 15.83 -4.07
C VAL A 213 -8.71 17.26 -3.63
N GLY A 214 -7.68 17.37 -2.79
CA GLY A 214 -7.11 18.64 -2.31
C GLY A 214 -6.71 18.60 -0.83
N GLU A 215 -7.43 17.83 -0.01
CA GLU A 215 -7.31 17.90 1.46
C GLU A 215 -6.36 16.82 2.02
N PHE A 216 -6.63 15.53 1.75
CA PHE A 216 -5.72 14.44 2.11
C PHE A 216 -5.86 13.24 1.17
N ARG A 217 -4.84 12.38 1.11
CA ARG A 217 -4.82 11.16 0.30
C ARG A 217 -4.28 9.98 1.10
N VAL A 218 -4.87 8.81 0.87
CA VAL A 218 -4.20 7.55 1.21
C VAL A 218 -3.12 7.34 0.16
N HIS A 219 -1.87 7.50 0.57
CA HIS A 219 -0.76 7.83 -0.32
C HIS A 219 -0.08 6.60 -0.96
N TYR A 220 -0.53 5.38 -0.59
CA TYR A 220 0.04 4.12 -1.09
C TYR A 220 -1.04 3.06 -1.34
N ALA A 221 -1.89 3.33 -2.33
CA ALA A 221 -2.77 2.33 -2.95
C ALA A 221 -2.02 1.02 -3.22
N GLY A 222 -2.41 -0.04 -2.50
CA GLY A 222 -1.76 -1.34 -2.55
C GLY A 222 -2.67 -2.44 -3.10
N PHE A 223 -2.03 -3.50 -3.57
CA PHE A 223 -2.70 -4.75 -3.90
C PHE A 223 -3.08 -5.52 -2.64
N PHE A 224 -4.30 -6.06 -2.66
CA PHE A 224 -4.77 -7.06 -1.72
C PHE A 224 -4.90 -8.38 -2.46
N ASP A 225 -4.28 -9.41 -1.90
CA ASP A 225 -4.15 -10.72 -2.52
C ASP A 225 -5.30 -11.66 -2.12
N PRO A 226 -5.61 -12.67 -2.96
CA PRO A 226 -6.65 -13.65 -2.66
C PRO A 226 -6.39 -14.38 -1.34
N GLY A 227 -7.39 -14.43 -0.47
CA GLY A 227 -7.31 -15.01 0.88
C GLY A 227 -7.03 -14.02 2.00
N PHE A 228 -6.71 -12.74 1.71
CA PHE A 228 -6.47 -11.74 2.75
C PHE A 228 -7.65 -11.64 3.71
N GLY A 229 -7.41 -11.84 5.02
CA GLY A 229 -8.44 -11.84 6.05
C GLY A 229 -9.48 -12.96 5.97
N HIS A 230 -9.47 -13.80 4.93
CA HIS A 230 -10.56 -14.73 4.64
C HIS A 230 -10.45 -16.05 5.43
N ALA A 231 -11.60 -16.65 5.79
CA ALA A 231 -11.67 -17.86 6.61
C ALA A 231 -10.99 -19.08 5.99
N ALA A 232 -11.05 -19.22 4.65
CA ALA A 232 -10.35 -20.30 3.94
C ALA A 232 -8.81 -20.23 4.05
N ALA A 233 -8.26 -19.08 4.47
CA ALA A 233 -6.85 -18.89 4.79
C ALA A 233 -6.62 -18.75 6.30
N GLY A 234 -7.57 -19.18 7.13
CA GLY A 234 -7.51 -19.10 8.59
C GLY A 234 -7.73 -17.69 9.17
N GLY A 235 -8.26 -16.75 8.39
CA GLY A 235 -8.59 -15.39 8.83
C GLY A 235 -10.00 -15.25 9.41
N THR A 236 -10.26 -14.14 10.09
CA THR A 236 -11.59 -13.75 10.62
C THR A 236 -11.95 -12.31 10.21
N GLY A 237 -11.46 -11.88 9.05
CA GLY A 237 -11.31 -10.47 8.67
C GLY A 237 -9.97 -9.89 9.13
N SER A 238 -9.41 -8.97 8.35
CA SER A 238 -8.21 -8.21 8.73
C SER A 238 -8.41 -6.74 8.46
N ARG A 239 -7.95 -5.88 9.36
CA ARG A 239 -8.02 -4.43 9.14
C ARG A 239 -6.93 -4.02 8.17
N GLY A 240 -7.24 -3.08 7.28
CA GLY A 240 -6.27 -2.45 6.41
C GLY A 240 -5.43 -1.46 7.20
N VAL A 241 -4.11 -1.53 7.06
CA VAL A 241 -3.24 -0.42 7.48
C VAL A 241 -3.32 0.66 6.42
N LEU A 242 -3.43 1.91 6.87
CA LEU A 242 -3.69 3.06 6.03
C LEU A 242 -2.50 4.01 6.11
N GLU A 243 -1.86 4.26 4.98
CA GLU A 243 -0.83 5.26 4.87
C GLU A 243 -1.43 6.60 4.39
N VAL A 244 -1.49 7.60 5.27
CA VAL A 244 -2.23 8.85 5.03
C VAL A 244 -1.28 10.06 4.99
N ARG A 245 -1.51 10.96 4.03
CA ARG A 245 -0.84 12.26 3.92
C ARG A 245 -1.86 13.37 3.69
N CYS A 246 -1.63 14.50 4.33
CA CYS A 246 -2.33 15.76 4.08
C CYS A 246 -1.45 16.65 3.18
N HIS A 247 -2.04 17.34 2.21
CA HIS A 247 -1.29 18.08 1.19
C HIS A 247 -1.22 19.58 1.45
N GLU A 248 -2.36 20.27 1.52
CA GLU A 248 -2.39 21.73 1.43
C GLU A 248 -2.67 22.43 2.77
N ALA A 249 -3.69 21.99 3.52
CA ALA A 249 -4.11 22.63 4.76
C ALA A 249 -4.40 21.60 5.85
N PRO A 250 -4.20 21.92 7.14
CA PRO A 250 -4.52 21.01 8.22
C PRO A 250 -5.95 20.49 8.12
N PHE A 251 -6.12 19.16 8.25
CA PHE A 251 -7.41 18.51 8.08
C PHE A 251 -7.79 17.76 9.36
N VAL A 252 -9.00 17.99 9.87
CA VAL A 252 -9.53 17.24 11.02
C VAL A 252 -10.09 15.92 10.50
N LEU A 253 -9.39 14.83 10.77
CA LEU A 253 -9.86 13.50 10.44
C LEU A 253 -10.68 12.95 11.60
N GLU A 254 -11.91 12.50 11.30
CA GLU A 254 -12.83 11.97 12.29
C GLU A 254 -13.02 10.45 12.15
N HIS A 255 -13.30 9.79 13.28
CA HIS A 255 -13.60 8.36 13.30
C HIS A 255 -14.75 8.02 12.35
N GLY A 256 -14.57 7.00 11.52
CA GLY A 256 -15.58 6.55 10.57
C GLY A 256 -15.65 7.37 9.28
N GLN A 257 -14.78 8.38 9.12
CA GLN A 257 -14.63 9.07 7.85
C GLN A 257 -14.08 8.12 6.78
N VAL A 258 -14.74 8.07 5.63
CA VAL A 258 -14.33 7.26 4.48
C VAL A 258 -13.03 7.83 3.92
N VAL A 259 -12.01 6.97 3.76
CA VAL A 259 -10.68 7.38 3.31
C VAL A 259 -10.31 6.79 1.95
N GLY A 260 -11.05 5.77 1.49
CA GLY A 260 -10.79 5.10 0.23
C GLY A 260 -11.81 4.02 -0.07
N ARG A 261 -11.56 3.29 -1.16
CA ARG A 261 -12.36 2.14 -1.56
C ARG A 261 -11.47 1.00 -2.05
N LEU A 262 -11.96 -0.22 -1.94
CA LEU A 262 -11.34 -1.41 -2.51
C LEU A 262 -12.09 -1.80 -3.78
N VAL A 263 -11.38 -1.79 -4.89
CA VAL A 263 -11.87 -2.26 -6.17
C VAL A 263 -11.53 -3.74 -6.28
N TYR A 264 -12.55 -4.58 -6.41
CA TYR A 264 -12.38 -6.03 -6.52
C TYR A 264 -12.24 -6.45 -7.98
N GLU A 265 -11.41 -7.46 -8.21
CA GLU A 265 -11.12 -8.02 -9.52
C GLU A 265 -11.21 -9.54 -9.45
N ARG A 266 -11.75 -10.15 -10.51
CA ARG A 266 -11.79 -11.61 -10.67
C ARG A 266 -10.40 -12.14 -11.01
N MET A 267 -9.99 -13.20 -10.34
CA MET A 267 -8.82 -13.97 -10.73
C MET A 267 -9.12 -14.81 -11.98
N SER A 268 -8.13 -15.00 -12.85
CA SER A 268 -8.26 -15.93 -14.00
C SER A 268 -8.39 -17.38 -13.53
N GLU A 269 -7.73 -17.70 -12.42
CA GLU A 269 -7.78 -18.97 -11.73
C GLU A 269 -7.48 -18.79 -10.25
N ARG A 270 -7.92 -19.73 -9.42
CA ARG A 270 -7.61 -19.72 -8.00
C ARG A 270 -6.10 -19.94 -7.79
N PRO A 271 -5.39 -19.11 -7.01
CA PRO A 271 -3.97 -19.30 -6.80
C PRO A 271 -3.70 -20.57 -5.98
N GLU A 272 -2.56 -21.22 -6.27
CA GLU A 272 -2.10 -22.41 -5.54
C GLU A 272 -1.90 -22.13 -4.04
N THR A 273 -1.44 -20.92 -3.71
CA THR A 273 -1.23 -20.46 -2.34
C THR A 273 -2.06 -19.22 -2.06
N LEU A 274 -2.90 -19.29 -1.03
CA LEU A 274 -3.66 -18.14 -0.54
C LEU A 274 -2.83 -17.29 0.41
N TYR A 275 -3.06 -15.98 0.36
CA TYR A 275 -2.49 -15.07 1.34
C TYR A 275 -2.96 -15.45 2.75
N GLY A 276 -2.03 -15.61 3.69
CA GLY A 276 -2.32 -16.09 5.05
C GLY A 276 -2.12 -17.60 5.25
N ALA A 277 -2.13 -18.41 4.18
CA ALA A 277 -1.96 -19.86 4.29
C ALA A 277 -0.47 -20.26 4.24
N GLY A 278 0.02 -20.98 5.27
CA GLY A 278 1.34 -21.65 5.28
C GLY A 278 2.57 -20.77 5.50
N ILE A 279 2.57 -19.52 5.02
CA ILE A 279 3.65 -18.55 5.25
C ILE A 279 3.22 -17.63 6.39
N ALA A 280 4.13 -17.33 7.33
CA ALA A 280 3.96 -16.29 8.35
C ALA A 280 3.66 -14.95 7.66
N SER A 281 2.38 -14.74 7.31
CA SER A 281 1.96 -13.68 6.43
C SER A 281 2.04 -12.41 7.23
N ASN A 282 3.01 -11.58 6.87
CA ASN A 282 3.41 -10.43 7.65
C ASN A 282 2.27 -9.46 7.97
N TYR A 283 1.11 -9.57 7.31
CA TYR A 283 -0.05 -8.70 7.50
C TYR A 283 -1.42 -9.40 7.70
N GLN A 284 -1.48 -10.72 7.88
CA GLN A 284 -2.74 -11.42 8.16
C GLN A 284 -3.19 -11.18 9.62
N GLY A 285 -4.46 -10.83 9.82
CA GLY A 285 -5.08 -10.69 11.14
C GLY A 285 -4.61 -9.47 11.93
N GLN A 286 -4.15 -8.41 11.25
CA GLN A 286 -3.46 -7.31 11.91
C GLN A 286 -4.32 -6.07 12.13
N GLY A 287 -4.01 -5.39 13.25
CA GLY A 287 -4.39 -4.01 13.51
C GLY A 287 -3.25 -3.05 13.12
N LEU A 288 -3.09 -1.98 13.89
CA LEU A 288 -2.08 -0.96 13.66
C LEU A 288 -0.64 -1.55 13.66
N LYS A 289 0.12 -1.34 12.58
CA LYS A 289 1.49 -1.90 12.44
C LYS A 289 2.40 -1.06 11.55
N LEU A 290 3.64 -0.87 12.02
CA LEU A 290 4.74 -0.21 11.31
C LEU A 290 5.46 -1.15 10.32
N ALA A 291 6.41 -0.61 9.55
CA ALA A 291 7.24 -1.40 8.65
C ALA A 291 8.08 -2.44 9.42
N LYS A 292 8.46 -3.53 8.72
CA LYS A 292 9.13 -4.70 9.33
C LYS A 292 10.49 -4.38 9.97
N GLN A 293 11.08 -3.24 9.67
CA GLN A 293 12.38 -2.80 10.19
C GLN A 293 12.29 -2.35 11.66
N PHE A 294 11.10 -1.98 12.14
CA PHE A 294 10.89 -1.51 13.50
C PHE A 294 10.59 -2.66 14.45
N ARG A 295 11.13 -2.58 15.67
CA ARG A 295 10.79 -3.50 16.76
C ARG A 295 9.34 -3.27 17.19
N THR A 296 8.56 -4.34 17.27
CA THR A 296 7.34 -4.36 18.07
C THR A 296 7.74 -4.28 19.53
N THR A 297 7.24 -3.27 20.24
CA THR A 297 7.36 -3.16 21.70
C THR A 297 6.77 -4.35 22.41
#